data_AF-A0A9K3NA05-F1
#
_entry.id   AF-A0A9K3NA05-F1
#
_cell.length_a   1.000
_cell.length_b   1.000
_cell.length_c   1.000
_cell.angle_alpha   90.00
_cell.angle_beta   90.00
_cell.angle_gamma   90.00
#
_symmetry.space_group_name_H-M   'P 1'
#
loop_
_entity.id
_entity.type
_entity.pdbx_description
1 polymer ?
#
loop_
_entity_poly.entity_id
_entity_poly.type
_entity_poly.pdbx_seq_one_letter_code
_entity_poly.pdbx_strand_id
1 'polypeptide(L)'
;MRSECINYGYTYESPLPVGRLVYQLADKAQVCTQRSWKRPYGVGLLVAGLDESGAHLYNNCPSGNYFEYQAFAIGSRSQAAKTYLERKFEKFTESSRDDLVKDALFAIRETLQGEKLTSSVCTIAVVGVGEAFNILDQETVQALINEFEISGEEAPINESVAEQSVGDDQRSAAAEEAAPMDI
;
A
#
# COMPACT_ATOMS: atom_id res chain seq x y z
N MET A 1 13.74 -8.51 14.01
CA MET A 1 14.09 -7.30 13.23
C MET A 1 15.13 -6.48 13.96
N ARG A 2 14.81 -5.68 15.00
CA ARG A 2 15.83 -4.86 15.70
C ARG A 2 17.08 -5.63 16.14
N SER A 3 16.91 -6.76 16.83
CA SER A 3 18.03 -7.60 17.27
C SER A 3 18.84 -8.16 16.10
N GLU A 4 18.19 -8.54 15.00
CA GLU A 4 18.88 -9.06 13.81
C GLU A 4 19.71 -7.96 13.13
N CYS A 5 19.16 -6.75 13.02
CA CYS A 5 19.89 -5.59 12.47
C CYS A 5 21.12 -5.24 13.33
N ILE A 6 20.97 -5.23 14.66
CA ILE A 6 22.07 -4.94 15.61
C ILE A 6 23.15 -6.03 15.51
N ASN A 7 22.75 -7.31 15.53
CA ASN A 7 23.68 -8.44 15.43
C ASN A 7 24.44 -8.44 14.10
N TYR A 8 23.74 -8.14 13.01
CA TYR A 8 24.36 -8.06 11.68
C TYR A 8 25.37 -6.92 11.60
N GLY A 9 24.99 -5.72 12.06
CA GLY A 9 25.89 -4.58 12.13
C GLY A 9 27.10 -4.82 13.03
N TYR A 10 26.92 -5.55 14.13
CA TYR A 10 28.04 -5.94 15.01
C TYR A 10 28.98 -6.96 14.37
N THR A 11 28.44 -7.93 13.61
CA THR A 11 29.23 -9.05 13.06
C THR A 11 29.93 -8.69 11.75
N TYR A 12 29.25 -7.94 10.90
CA TYR A 12 29.70 -7.65 9.53
C TYR A 12 30.10 -6.18 9.32
N GLU A 13 30.03 -5.34 10.36
CA GLU A 13 30.36 -3.91 10.33
C GLU A 13 29.64 -3.14 9.20
N SER A 14 28.47 -3.64 8.78
CA SER A 14 27.70 -3.14 7.64
C SER A 14 26.20 -3.17 7.97
N PRO A 15 25.38 -2.23 7.49
CA PRO A 15 23.94 -2.27 7.66
C PRO A 15 23.34 -3.53 7.02
N LEU A 16 22.29 -4.08 7.62
CA LEU A 16 21.62 -5.28 7.13
C LEU A 16 20.80 -4.95 5.87
N PRO A 17 21.03 -5.64 4.73
CA PRO A 17 20.23 -5.47 3.53
C PRO A 17 18.74 -5.74 3.76
N VAL A 18 17.86 -4.93 3.18
CA VAL A 18 16.41 -4.98 3.45
C VAL A 18 15.82 -6.31 2.99
N GLY A 19 16.21 -6.79 1.80
CA GLY A 19 15.75 -8.08 1.27
C GLY A 19 16.14 -9.26 2.17
N ARG A 20 17.34 -9.23 2.78
CA ARG A 20 17.78 -10.27 3.72
C ARG A 20 16.99 -10.22 5.03
N LEU A 21 16.71 -9.01 5.54
CA LEU A 21 15.88 -8.83 6.73
C LEU A 21 14.47 -9.41 6.53
N VAL A 22 13.86 -9.13 5.38
CA VAL A 22 12.51 -9.60 5.06
C VAL A 22 12.47 -11.12 4.87
N TYR A 23 13.49 -11.69 4.23
CA TYR A 23 13.63 -13.15 4.13
C TYR A 23 13.69 -13.82 5.51
N GLN A 24 14.52 -13.32 6.43
CA GLN A 24 14.60 -13.85 7.80
C GLN A 24 13.26 -13.70 8.55
N LEU A 25 12.54 -12.61 8.31
CA LEU A 25 11.23 -12.38 8.89
C LEU A 25 10.19 -13.37 8.34
N ALA A 26 10.21 -13.63 7.04
CA ALA A 26 9.34 -14.58 6.36
C ALA A 26 9.59 -16.02 6.83
N ASP A 27 10.84 -16.44 6.93
CA ASP A 27 11.22 -17.75 7.48
C ASP A 27 10.70 -17.93 8.92
N LYS A 28 10.87 -16.90 9.75
CA LYS A 28 10.34 -16.90 11.12
C LYS A 28 8.80 -17.01 11.16
N ALA A 29 8.10 -16.38 10.22
CA ALA A 29 6.64 -16.50 10.09
C ALA A 29 6.23 -17.91 9.63
N GLN A 30 6.94 -18.47 8.65
CA GLN A 30 6.69 -19.79 8.07
C GLN A 30 6.95 -20.93 9.06
N VAL A 31 7.90 -20.80 9.99
CA VAL A 31 8.08 -21.77 11.08
C VAL A 31 6.87 -21.82 12.02
N CYS A 32 6.16 -20.70 12.20
CA CYS A 32 4.98 -20.64 13.06
C CYS A 32 3.74 -21.27 12.44
N THR A 33 3.70 -21.49 11.11
CA THR A 33 2.57 -22.15 10.43
C THR A 33 2.71 -23.68 10.42
N GLN A 34 3.94 -24.19 10.49
CA GLN A 34 4.20 -25.64 10.44
C GLN A 34 4.18 -26.33 11.81
N ARG A 35 4.49 -25.60 12.90
CA ARG A 35 4.59 -26.19 14.24
C ARG A 35 3.24 -26.11 14.95
N SER A 36 2.64 -27.25 15.24
CA SER A 36 1.31 -27.35 15.89
C SER A 36 1.20 -26.61 17.24
N TRP A 37 2.28 -26.51 18.03
CA TRP A 37 2.31 -25.75 19.29
C TRP A 37 2.40 -24.22 19.09
N LYS A 38 2.86 -23.77 17.92
CA LYS A 38 3.00 -22.34 17.63
C LYS A 38 1.74 -21.80 16.97
N ARG A 39 1.48 -20.51 17.19
CA ARG A 39 0.42 -19.78 16.51
C ARG A 39 1.03 -18.91 15.40
N PRO A 40 0.42 -18.84 14.20
CA PRO A 40 0.80 -17.88 13.17
C PRO A 40 0.70 -16.44 13.68
N TYR A 41 1.50 -15.54 13.10
CA TYR A 41 1.41 -14.12 13.42
C TYR A 41 0.10 -13.55 12.88
N GLY A 42 -0.65 -12.81 13.70
CA GLY A 42 -1.90 -12.17 13.28
C GLY A 42 -1.71 -10.81 12.61
N VAL A 43 -0.52 -10.51 12.09
CA VAL A 43 -0.14 -9.17 11.61
C VAL A 43 0.53 -9.23 10.25
N GLY A 44 0.10 -8.37 9.33
CA GLY A 44 0.83 -8.04 8.11
C GLY A 44 1.78 -6.87 8.39
N LEU A 45 2.95 -6.88 7.77
CA LEU A 45 3.96 -5.85 7.98
C LEU A 45 4.34 -5.21 6.65
N LEU A 46 4.35 -3.88 6.61
CA LEU A 46 5.02 -3.11 5.58
C LEU A 46 6.42 -2.75 6.08
N VAL A 47 7.43 -3.18 5.34
CA VAL A 47 8.84 -2.94 5.64
C VAL A 47 9.40 -2.06 4.54
N ALA A 48 9.60 -0.78 4.86
CA ALA A 48 10.30 0.16 3.99
C ALA A 48 11.74 0.34 4.49
N GLY A 49 12.69 0.42 3.56
CA GLY A 49 14.08 0.66 3.90
C GLY A 49 14.88 1.12 2.69
N LEU A 50 16.05 1.69 2.96
CA LEU A 50 17.03 2.07 1.97
C LEU A 50 18.23 1.13 2.09
N ASP A 51 18.66 0.59 0.96
CA ASP A 51 19.82 -0.29 0.83
C ASP A 51 20.77 0.27 -0.25
N GLU A 52 21.91 -0.38 -0.47
CA GLU A 52 22.87 0.00 -1.53
C GLU A 52 22.23 -0.03 -2.93
N SER A 53 21.25 -0.90 -3.15
CA SER A 53 20.49 -1.01 -4.41
C SER A 53 19.39 0.04 -4.57
N GLY A 54 19.06 0.79 -3.53
CA GLY A 54 18.03 1.83 -3.56
C GLY A 54 16.95 1.64 -2.49
N ALA A 55 15.79 2.26 -2.74
CA ALA A 55 14.64 2.19 -1.83
C ALA A 55 13.82 0.93 -2.11
N HIS A 56 13.49 0.22 -1.04
CA HIS A 56 12.72 -1.03 -1.10
C HIS A 56 11.50 -0.96 -0.19
N LEU A 57 10.37 -1.43 -0.69
CA LEU A 57 9.14 -1.60 0.07
C LEU A 57 8.67 -3.05 -0.05
N TYR A 58 8.63 -3.74 1.08
CA TYR A 58 8.17 -5.12 1.17
C TYR A 58 6.87 -5.22 1.95
N ASN A 59 5.94 -6.01 1.45
CA ASN A 59 4.80 -6.46 2.22
C ASN A 59 5.04 -7.91 2.65
N ASN A 60 4.93 -8.17 3.95
CA ASN A 60 5.03 -9.50 4.53
C ASN A 60 3.66 -9.97 5.04
N CYS A 61 3.26 -11.16 4.60
CA CYS A 61 2.06 -11.85 5.03
C CYS A 61 2.39 -12.89 6.13
N PRO A 62 1.49 -13.08 7.11
CA PRO A 62 1.58 -14.15 8.12
C PRO A 62 1.89 -15.57 7.63
N SER A 63 1.57 -15.86 6.36
CA SER A 63 1.84 -17.14 5.71
C SER A 63 3.32 -17.40 5.46
N GLY A 64 4.19 -16.39 5.61
CA GLY A 64 5.59 -16.43 5.20
C GLY A 64 5.81 -15.97 3.77
N ASN A 65 4.76 -15.52 3.07
CA ASN A 65 4.91 -14.90 1.75
C ASN A 65 5.32 -13.44 1.92
N TYR A 66 6.30 -13.01 1.14
CA TYR A 66 6.69 -11.62 1.05
C TYR A 66 6.84 -11.22 -0.41
N PHE A 67 6.51 -9.97 -0.71
CA PHE A 67 6.59 -9.41 -2.05
C PHE A 67 7.14 -7.99 -1.98
N GLU A 68 7.95 -7.64 -2.97
CA GLU A 68 8.43 -6.28 -3.18
C GLU A 68 7.40 -5.50 -4.00
N TYR A 69 7.12 -4.27 -3.60
CA TYR A 69 6.17 -3.39 -4.25
C TYR A 69 6.78 -2.00 -4.39
N GLN A 70 6.32 -1.22 -5.37
CA GLN A 70 6.65 0.21 -5.42
C GLN A 70 5.70 1.03 -4.53
N ALA A 71 4.43 0.63 -4.48
CA ALA A 71 3.44 1.19 -3.57
C ALA A 71 2.48 0.09 -3.12
N PHE A 72 2.11 0.09 -1.85
CA PHE A 72 1.17 -0.89 -1.31
C PHE A 72 0.43 -0.35 -0.09
N ALA A 73 -0.80 -0.82 0.10
CA ALA A 73 -1.61 -0.51 1.27
C ALA A 73 -2.13 -1.79 1.92
N ILE A 74 -2.21 -1.80 3.25
CA ILE A 74 -2.76 -2.90 4.05
C ILE A 74 -3.84 -2.36 4.99
N GLY A 75 -4.73 -3.25 5.46
CA GLY A 75 -5.76 -2.91 6.44
C GLY A 75 -7.17 -2.75 5.85
N SER A 76 -8.07 -2.17 6.63
CA SER A 76 -9.46 -1.96 6.23
C SER A 76 -9.55 -1.02 5.04
N ARG A 77 -10.34 -1.40 4.03
CA ARG A 77 -10.54 -0.59 2.81
C ARG A 77 -9.25 -0.24 2.07
N SER A 78 -8.19 -1.04 2.25
CA SER A 78 -6.95 -0.85 1.49
C SER A 78 -7.15 -0.94 -0.02
N GLN A 79 -8.26 -1.53 -0.49
CA GLN A 79 -8.58 -1.62 -1.92
C GLN A 79 -8.75 -0.23 -2.56
N ALA A 80 -9.42 0.71 -1.90
CA ALA A 80 -9.60 2.07 -2.43
C ALA A 80 -8.24 2.80 -2.57
N ALA A 81 -7.39 2.68 -1.54
CA ALA A 81 -6.03 3.20 -1.58
C ALA A 81 -5.20 2.57 -2.71
N LYS A 82 -5.28 1.25 -2.89
CA LYS A 82 -4.58 0.55 -3.98
C LYS A 82 -5.03 1.05 -5.36
N THR A 83 -6.33 1.20 -5.58
CA THR A 83 -6.85 1.73 -6.85
C THR A 83 -6.34 3.14 -7.14
N TYR A 84 -6.19 4.00 -6.12
CA TYR A 84 -5.56 5.30 -6.29
C TYR A 84 -4.06 5.18 -6.66
N LEU A 85 -3.32 4.35 -5.92
CA LEU A 85 -1.88 4.15 -6.13
C LEU A 85 -1.58 3.53 -7.50
N GLU A 86 -2.43 2.61 -7.98
CA GLU A 86 -2.33 2.00 -9.31
C GLU A 86 -2.40 3.05 -10.43
N ARG A 87 -3.23 4.08 -10.29
CA ARG A 87 -3.35 5.18 -11.28
C ARG A 87 -2.10 6.07 -11.35
N LYS A 88 -1.34 6.17 -10.26
CA LYS A 88 -0.15 7.03 -10.15
C LYS A 88 1.17 6.26 -10.20
N PHE A 89 1.12 4.94 -10.27
CA PHE A 89 2.27 4.04 -10.20
C PHE A 89 3.44 4.45 -11.11
N GLU A 90 3.16 4.76 -12.38
CA GLU A 90 4.21 5.12 -13.36
C GLU A 90 4.96 6.41 -13.00
N LYS A 91 4.33 7.31 -12.24
CA LYS A 91 4.88 8.64 -11.91
C LYS A 91 5.80 8.61 -10.70
N PHE A 92 5.73 7.58 -9.85
CA PHE A 92 6.47 7.55 -8.59
C PHE A 92 8.00 7.59 -8.73
N THR A 93 8.54 7.12 -9.85
CA THR A 93 9.98 7.15 -10.09
C THR A 93 10.52 8.56 -10.31
N GLU A 94 9.69 9.47 -10.82
CA GLU A 94 10.06 10.86 -11.15
C GLU A 94 9.55 11.86 -10.10
N SER A 95 8.67 11.44 -9.20
CA SER A 95 8.07 12.28 -8.16
C SER A 95 9.09 12.78 -7.14
N SER A 96 8.90 14.01 -6.67
CA SER A 96 9.66 14.55 -5.54
C SER A 96 9.21 13.93 -4.22
N ARG A 97 10.02 14.10 -3.17
CA ARG A 97 9.70 13.63 -1.80
C ARG A 97 8.32 14.15 -1.34
N ASP A 98 8.05 15.42 -1.58
CA ASP A 98 6.83 16.07 -1.09
C ASP A 98 5.62 15.62 -1.90
N ASP A 99 5.78 15.33 -3.20
CA ASP A 99 4.71 14.77 -4.03
C ASP A 99 4.36 13.34 -3.60
N LEU A 100 5.35 12.50 -3.26
CA LEU A 100 5.10 11.16 -2.72
C LEU A 100 4.34 11.20 -1.39
N VAL A 101 4.66 12.16 -0.52
CA VAL A 101 3.92 12.37 0.74
C VAL A 101 2.49 12.82 0.45
N LYS A 102 2.27 13.73 -0.51
CA LYS A 102 0.94 14.16 -0.95
C LYS A 102 0.11 12.99 -1.49
N ASP A 103 0.71 12.14 -2.32
CA ASP A 103 0.06 10.96 -2.88
C ASP A 103 -0.29 9.92 -1.80
N ALA A 104 0.59 9.72 -0.81
CA ALA A 104 0.30 8.87 0.34
C ALA A 104 -0.89 9.41 1.17
N LEU A 105 -0.98 10.73 1.36
CA LEU A 105 -2.10 11.36 2.07
C LEU A 105 -3.42 11.23 1.30
N PHE A 106 -3.40 11.39 -0.03
CA PHE A 106 -4.57 11.11 -0.87
C PHE A 106 -5.02 9.66 -0.75
N ALA A 107 -4.09 8.71 -0.86
CA ALA A 107 -4.40 7.28 -0.75
C ALA A 107 -5.02 6.96 0.62
N ILE A 108 -4.53 7.57 1.71
CA ILE A 108 -5.12 7.43 3.04
C ILE A 108 -6.52 8.07 3.07
N ARG A 109 -6.70 9.29 2.58
CA ARG A 109 -8.01 9.99 2.57
C ARG A 109 -9.12 9.16 1.95
N GLU A 110 -8.87 8.49 0.84
CA GLU A 110 -9.84 7.60 0.18
C GLU A 110 -10.29 6.43 1.07
N THR A 111 -9.50 6.08 2.08
CA THR A 111 -9.86 5.03 3.04
C THR A 111 -10.73 5.52 4.20
N LEU A 112 -10.79 6.81 4.51
CA LEU A 112 -11.58 7.34 5.63
C LEU A 112 -13.08 7.37 5.31
N GLN A 113 -13.93 7.03 6.29
CA GLN A 113 -15.38 7.06 6.18
C GLN A 113 -15.95 8.38 6.72
N GLY A 114 -15.79 9.47 5.97
CA GLY A 114 -16.38 10.77 6.33
C GLY A 114 -15.74 11.49 7.52
N GLU A 115 -14.64 10.96 8.04
CA GLU A 115 -13.79 11.62 9.03
C GLU A 115 -12.69 12.43 8.33
N LYS A 116 -12.36 13.60 8.88
CA LYS A 116 -11.31 14.46 8.32
C LYS A 116 -9.93 13.97 8.74
N LEU A 117 -8.99 14.04 7.81
CA LEU A 117 -7.60 13.72 8.11
C LEU A 117 -7.04 14.77 9.07
N THR A 118 -6.66 14.34 10.28
CA THR A 118 -6.07 15.20 11.31
C THR A 118 -4.69 14.64 11.69
N SER A 119 -3.78 15.48 12.19
CA SER A 119 -2.45 15.08 12.67
C SER A 119 -2.47 14.02 13.78
N SER A 120 -3.60 13.84 14.47
CA SER A 120 -3.80 12.78 15.48
C SER A 120 -4.13 11.42 14.89
N VAL A 121 -4.65 11.36 13.66
CA VAL A 121 -5.14 10.14 13.00
C VAL A 121 -4.11 9.60 12.02
N CYS A 122 -3.34 10.49 11.38
CA CYS A 122 -2.34 10.12 10.39
C CYS A 122 -0.93 10.22 10.97
N THR A 123 -0.12 9.20 10.73
CA THR A 123 1.32 9.22 11.03
C THR A 123 2.09 8.97 9.75
N ILE A 124 3.09 9.80 9.49
CA ILE A 124 3.92 9.73 8.30
C ILE A 124 5.36 9.45 8.76
N ALA A 125 5.99 8.49 8.14
CA ALA A 125 7.41 8.22 8.32
C ALA A 125 8.10 8.23 6.96
N VAL A 126 9.28 8.86 6.90
CA VAL A 126 10.07 8.98 5.67
C VAL A 126 11.43 8.34 5.87
N VAL A 127 11.92 7.71 4.82
CA VAL A 127 13.28 7.18 4.71
C VAL A 127 13.78 7.47 3.30
N GLY A 128 14.99 7.97 3.16
CA GLY A 128 15.53 8.39 1.86
C GLY A 128 17.04 8.51 1.84
N VAL A 129 17.60 8.78 0.66
CA VAL A 129 19.05 8.96 0.49
C VAL A 129 19.49 10.20 1.28
N GLY A 130 20.32 10.02 2.30
CA GLY A 130 20.76 11.09 3.20
C GLY A 130 19.78 11.46 4.32
N GLU A 131 18.60 10.82 4.39
CA GLU A 131 17.63 10.98 5.47
C GLU A 131 17.37 9.63 6.15
N ALA A 132 17.82 9.49 7.40
CA ALA A 132 17.53 8.31 8.21
C ALA A 132 16.03 8.19 8.47
N PHE A 133 15.55 6.98 8.80
CA PHE A 133 14.15 6.75 9.13
C PHE A 133 13.68 7.72 10.22
N ASN A 134 12.78 8.62 9.85
CA ASN A 134 12.24 9.65 10.73
C ASN A 134 10.71 9.64 10.69
N ILE A 135 10.10 9.71 11.86
CA ILE A 135 8.65 9.87 12.00
C ILE A 135 8.40 11.37 12.10
N LEU A 136 7.57 11.90 11.22
CA LEU A 136 7.29 13.34 11.18
C LEU A 136 6.47 13.77 12.40
N ASP A 137 6.79 14.95 12.92
CA ASP A 137 6.08 15.55 14.04
C ASP A 137 4.65 15.94 13.65
N GLN A 138 3.75 15.94 14.63
CA GLN A 138 2.34 16.26 14.41
C GLN A 138 2.13 17.66 13.81
N GLU A 139 2.99 18.62 14.16
CA GLU A 139 2.96 19.99 13.62
C GLU A 139 3.26 20.01 12.12
N THR A 140 4.31 19.29 11.69
CA THR A 140 4.69 19.17 10.28
C THR A 140 3.62 18.42 9.49
N VAL A 141 3.06 17.36 10.06
CA VAL A 141 1.94 16.63 9.44
C VAL A 141 0.73 17.54 9.28
N GLN A 142 0.39 18.35 10.28
CA GLN A 142 -0.74 19.28 10.17
C GLN A 142 -0.47 20.37 9.12
N ALA A 143 0.75 20.89 9.00
CA ALA A 143 1.12 21.84 7.97
C ALA A 143 0.95 21.24 6.56
N LEU A 144 1.40 20.00 6.35
CA LEU A 144 1.22 19.27 5.09
C LEU A 144 -0.25 19.00 4.78
N ILE A 145 -1.06 18.66 5.78
CA ILE A 145 -2.50 18.49 5.63
C ILE A 145 -3.18 19.81 5.28
N ASN A 146 -2.78 20.92 5.88
CA ASN A 146 -3.36 22.23 5.59
C ASN A 146 -3.01 22.69 4.16
N GLU A 147 -1.75 22.54 3.75
CA GLU A 147 -1.33 22.77 2.36
C GLU A 147 -2.14 21.90 1.38
N PHE A 148 -2.40 20.66 1.79
CA PHE A 148 -3.21 19.72 1.03
C PHE A 148 -4.69 20.12 0.95
N GLU A 149 -5.33 20.56 2.04
CA GLU A 149 -6.73 21.00 2.03
C GLU A 149 -6.92 22.22 1.12
N ILE A 150 -5.93 23.12 1.08
CA ILE A 150 -5.91 24.28 0.17
C ILE A 150 -5.80 23.83 -1.29
N SER A 151 -4.99 22.80 -1.58
CA SER A 151 -4.93 22.20 -2.94
C SER A 151 -6.14 21.35 -3.31
N GLY A 152 -6.94 20.93 -2.31
CA GLY A 152 -8.09 20.06 -2.45
C GLY A 152 -9.42 20.76 -2.74
N GLU A 153 -9.44 22.10 -2.87
CA GLU A 153 -10.60 22.85 -3.38
C GLU A 153 -10.69 22.85 -4.93
N GLU A 154 -9.68 22.38 -5.65
CA GLU A 154 -9.80 22.12 -7.09
C GLU A 154 -10.46 20.76 -7.38
N ALA A 155 -11.79 20.83 -7.35
CA ALA A 155 -12.81 20.12 -8.11
C ALA A 155 -13.05 18.61 -7.86
N PRO A 156 -14.32 18.22 -7.60
CA PRO A 156 -14.76 16.84 -7.74
C PRO A 156 -14.74 16.46 -9.22
N ILE A 157 -14.03 15.38 -9.57
CA ILE A 157 -14.11 14.79 -10.89
C ILE A 157 -15.46 14.06 -10.97
N ASN A 158 -16.40 14.74 -11.62
CA ASN A 158 -17.73 14.27 -11.97
C ASN A 158 -17.67 12.95 -12.76
N GLU A 159 -18.02 11.83 -12.12
CA GLU A 159 -18.34 10.58 -12.82
C GLU A 159 -19.74 10.71 -13.46
N SER A 160 -19.82 11.46 -14.57
CA SER A 160 -20.94 11.42 -15.51
C SER A 160 -20.51 10.80 -16.84
N VAL A 161 -19.81 9.66 -16.77
CA VAL A 161 -19.47 8.84 -17.96
C VAL A 161 -19.69 7.35 -17.63
N ALA A 162 -20.93 6.98 -17.32
CA ALA A 162 -21.36 5.59 -17.31
C ALA A 162 -22.89 5.48 -17.42
N GLU A 163 -23.50 6.09 -18.44
CA GLU A 163 -24.89 5.75 -18.85
C GLU A 163 -25.25 6.36 -20.22
N GLN A 164 -24.50 6.01 -21.26
CA GLN A 164 -24.94 6.12 -22.65
C GLN A 164 -24.47 4.91 -23.44
N SER A 165 -25.17 3.79 -23.28
CA SER A 165 -25.39 2.79 -24.35
C SER A 165 -26.22 1.59 -23.87
N VAL A 166 -27.50 1.78 -23.52
CA VAL A 166 -28.51 0.74 -23.75
C VAL A 166 -29.85 1.45 -24.02
N GLY A 167 -30.06 1.82 -25.28
CA GLY A 167 -31.38 2.20 -25.79
C GLY A 167 -32.13 0.93 -26.19
N ASP A 168 -33.36 0.85 -25.72
CA ASP A 168 -34.43 -0.07 -26.08
C ASP A 168 -34.38 -0.64 -27.52
N ASP A 169 -34.58 -1.96 -27.62
CA ASP A 169 -35.38 -2.53 -28.70
C ASP A 169 -36.23 -3.68 -28.12
N GLN A 170 -37.54 -3.47 -28.05
CA GLN A 170 -38.55 -4.47 -27.68
C GLN A 170 -39.24 -5.03 -28.93
N ARG A 171 -39.67 -6.31 -28.81
CA ARG A 171 -40.58 -7.14 -29.65
C ARG A 171 -39.81 -8.11 -30.55
N SER A 172 -40.07 -9.42 -30.60
CA SER A 172 -41.26 -10.22 -30.31
C SER A 172 -40.86 -11.68 -30.00
N ALA A 173 -41.34 -12.27 -28.91
CA ALA A 173 -42.33 -13.37 -28.89
C ALA A 173 -42.08 -14.62 -29.80
N ALA A 174 -41.97 -15.76 -29.10
CA ALA A 174 -42.50 -17.10 -29.41
C ALA A 174 -41.67 -18.12 -30.21
N ALA A 175 -41.49 -19.29 -29.56
CA ALA A 175 -41.35 -20.68 -30.05
C ALA A 175 -40.19 -20.96 -31.05
N GLU A 176 -39.43 -22.07 -31.00
CA GLU A 176 -39.79 -23.48 -31.11
C GLU A 176 -38.42 -24.23 -31.14
N GLU A 177 -38.13 -25.13 -30.20
CA GLU A 177 -37.94 -26.59 -30.44
C GLU A 177 -36.49 -27.07 -30.67
N ALA A 178 -36.21 -28.26 -30.12
CA ALA A 178 -35.23 -29.28 -30.52
C ALA A 178 -33.72 -29.14 -30.19
N ALA A 179 -33.39 -29.64 -28.98
CA ALA A 179 -32.48 -30.77 -28.72
C ALA A 179 -30.92 -30.68 -28.91
N PRO A 180 -30.16 -31.54 -28.20
CA PRO A 180 -28.77 -31.33 -27.75
C PRO A 180 -27.74 -32.12 -28.58
N MET A 181 -26.44 -31.87 -28.39
CA MET A 181 -25.40 -32.92 -28.36
C MET A 181 -24.07 -32.46 -27.75
N ASP A 182 -23.58 -33.29 -26.84
CA ASP A 182 -22.22 -33.37 -26.32
C ASP A 182 -21.17 -33.62 -27.44
N ILE A 183 -19.96 -33.11 -27.23
CA ILE A 183 -18.64 -33.77 -27.42
C ILE A 183 -17.63 -33.07 -26.50
#